data_AF-A0A6A6HVC0-F1
#
_entry.id   AF-A0A6A6HVC0-F1
#
_cell.length_a   1.000
_cell.length_b   1.000
_cell.length_c   1.000
_cell.angle_alpha   90.00
_cell.angle_beta   90.00
_cell.angle_gamma   90.00
#
_symmetry.space_group_name_H-M   'P 1'
#
loop_
_entity.id
_entity.type
_entity.pdbx_description
1 polymer ?
#
loop_
_entity_poly.entity_id
_entity_poly.type
_entity_poly.pdbx_seq_one_letter_code
_entity_poly.pdbx_strand_id
1 'polypeptide(L)'
;LGTKLAKLEVGPEKSPIFVHEDLFCSRSVALKKLFQKCRKPFSADDECAVCTEGLDPEKRVILHCKACGKNIHEECIEDWWKTTAKTCPMCRAKWTKEEQDVMQTAQFPELDPTAFNLYVRWVNQDAAFQEWDEKEETIDDRVLLLFKAYSVGDKLVDCSFQTAVQMQIIED
;
A
#
# COMPACT_ATOMS: atom_id res chain seq x y z
N LEU A 1 3.06 8.32 7.54
CA LEU A 1 2.83 6.89 7.19
C LEU A 1 1.52 6.45 7.81
N GLY A 2 0.54 6.02 7.01
CA GLY A 2 -0.79 5.62 7.49
C GLY A 2 -0.74 4.45 8.48
N THR A 3 -1.59 4.49 9.50
CA THR A 3 -1.66 3.50 10.59
C THR A 3 -2.35 2.19 10.18
N LYS A 4 -2.99 2.16 9.01
CA LYS A 4 -3.78 1.02 8.57
C LYS A 4 -2.92 -0.09 7.95
N LEU A 5 -3.00 -1.27 8.54
CA LEU A 5 -2.38 -2.48 8.01
C LEU A 5 -3.33 -3.23 7.08
N ALA A 6 -2.78 -3.82 6.03
CA ALA A 6 -3.43 -4.80 5.17
C ALA A 6 -2.71 -6.14 5.27
N LYS A 7 -3.46 -7.24 5.18
CA LYS A 7 -2.94 -8.60 5.16
C LYS A 7 -2.84 -9.09 3.72
N LEU A 8 -1.70 -9.63 3.34
CA LEU A 8 -1.46 -10.26 2.05
C LEU A 8 -1.15 -11.73 2.30
N GLU A 9 -1.90 -12.62 1.66
CA GLU A 9 -1.67 -14.06 1.71
C GLU A 9 -0.95 -14.47 0.43
N VAL A 10 0.32 -14.85 0.54
CA VAL A 10 1.20 -15.06 -0.61
C VAL A 10 1.60 -16.52 -0.73
N GLY A 11 1.64 -17.03 -1.96
CA GLY A 11 1.99 -18.40 -2.29
C GLY A 11 0.88 -19.41 -2.00
N PRO A 12 1.10 -20.69 -2.37
CA PRO A 12 0.09 -21.75 -2.24
C PRO A 12 -0.29 -22.02 -0.77
N GLU A 13 0.66 -21.83 0.16
CA GLU A 13 0.45 -22.01 1.60
C GLU A 13 -0.19 -20.78 2.28
N LYS A 14 -0.46 -19.71 1.53
CA LYS A 14 -1.07 -18.47 2.05
C LYS A 14 -0.26 -17.84 3.18
N SER A 15 1.06 -17.81 3.03
CA SER A 15 1.96 -17.18 3.99
C SER A 15 1.53 -15.73 4.25
N PRO A 16 1.20 -15.36 5.50
CA PRO A 16 0.66 -14.04 5.82
C PRO A 16 1.78 -13.00 5.87
N ILE A 17 1.63 -11.92 5.12
CA ILE A 17 2.51 -10.75 5.09
C ILE A 17 1.67 -9.52 5.42
N PHE A 18 2.11 -8.72 6.39
CA PHE A 18 1.41 -7.50 6.82
C PHE A 18 2.11 -6.26 6.27
N VAL A 19 1.36 -5.36 5.65
CA VAL A 19 1.90 -4.16 5.00
C VAL A 19 1.09 -2.91 5.37
N HIS A 20 1.73 -1.74 5.32
CA HIS A 20 1.04 -0.46 5.45
C HIS A 20 0.23 -0.16 4.18
N GLU A 21 -1.11 -0.15 4.29
CA GLU A 21 -2.01 -0.05 3.13
C GLU A 21 -1.69 1.17 2.25
N ASP A 22 -1.56 2.35 2.86
CA ASP A 22 -1.35 3.61 2.13
C ASP A 22 -0.01 3.66 1.40
N LEU A 23 1.07 3.19 2.05
CA LEU A 23 2.41 3.16 1.46
C LEU A 23 2.45 2.22 0.26
N PHE A 24 1.84 1.04 0.39
CA PHE A 24 1.85 0.05 -0.67
C PHE A 24 0.90 0.43 -1.82
N CYS A 25 -0.24 1.07 -1.53
CA CYS A 25 -1.15 1.58 -2.55
C CYS A 25 -0.62 2.83 -3.28
N SER A 26 0.33 3.57 -2.71
CA SER A 26 0.97 4.69 -3.41
C SER A 26 1.95 4.22 -4.48
N ARG A 27 2.57 3.06 -4.28
CA ARG A 27 3.53 2.44 -5.21
C ARG A 27 2.85 1.48 -6.20
N SER A 28 1.93 0.64 -5.74
CA SER A 28 1.26 -0.39 -6.55
C SER A 28 -0.15 0.02 -6.98
N VAL A 29 -0.35 0.08 -8.31
CA VAL A 29 -1.67 0.30 -8.90
C VAL A 29 -2.63 -0.85 -8.60
N ALA A 30 -2.13 -2.09 -8.58
CA ALA A 30 -2.96 -3.26 -8.28
C ALA A 30 -3.49 -3.22 -6.84
N LEU A 31 -2.62 -2.96 -5.85
CA LEU A 31 -3.02 -2.87 -4.44
C LEU A 31 -3.97 -1.69 -4.21
N LYS A 32 -3.73 -0.55 -4.86
CA LYS A 32 -4.66 0.59 -4.82
C LYS A 32 -6.05 0.23 -5.32
N LYS A 33 -6.17 -0.53 -6.41
CA LYS A 33 -7.47 -1.00 -6.93
C LYS A 33 -8.18 -1.97 -5.99
N LEU A 34 -7.41 -2.80 -5.26
CA LEU A 34 -7.96 -3.78 -4.32
C LEU A 34 -8.42 -3.14 -3.01
N PHE A 35 -7.59 -2.30 -2.40
CA PHE A 35 -7.86 -1.76 -1.06
C PHE A 35 -8.56 -0.39 -1.09
N GLN A 36 -8.25 0.44 -2.10
CA GLN A 36 -8.65 1.84 -2.17
C GLN A 36 -9.52 2.15 -3.41
N LYS A 37 -10.35 1.19 -3.83
CA LYS A 37 -11.18 1.26 -5.06
C LYS A 37 -11.92 2.59 -5.28
N CYS A 38 -12.49 3.16 -4.23
CA CYS A 38 -13.27 4.40 -4.33
C CYS A 38 -12.46 5.67 -4.02
N ARG A 39 -11.20 5.56 -3.57
CA ARG A 39 -10.41 6.71 -3.13
C ARG A 39 -10.03 7.58 -4.32
N LYS A 40 -10.36 8.86 -4.25
CA LYS A 40 -9.94 9.85 -5.25
C LYS A 40 -8.46 10.20 -5.06
N PRO A 41 -7.71 10.45 -6.15
CA PRO A 41 -6.38 11.01 -6.04
C PRO A 41 -6.44 12.34 -5.29
N PHE A 42 -5.37 12.66 -4.59
CA PHE A 42 -5.18 13.95 -3.93
C PHE A 42 -3.70 14.31 -3.90
N SER A 43 -3.39 15.60 -3.75
CA SER A 43 -2.05 16.12 -3.46
C SER A 43 -2.03 16.87 -2.13
N ALA A 44 -0.84 17.26 -1.67
CA ALA A 44 -0.68 18.11 -0.48
C ALA A 44 -1.33 19.50 -0.64
N ASP A 45 -1.58 19.93 -1.88
CA ASP A 45 -2.24 21.21 -2.21
C ASP A 45 -3.78 21.11 -2.13
N ASP A 46 -4.35 19.89 -2.09
CA ASP A 46 -5.79 19.72 -1.92
C ASP A 46 -6.20 20.01 -0.48
N GLU A 47 -7.31 20.73 -0.30
CA GLU A 47 -7.79 21.15 1.01
C GLU A 47 -8.75 20.14 1.66
N CYS A 48 -8.60 19.95 2.97
CA CYS A 48 -9.54 19.22 3.79
C CYS A 48 -10.85 20.00 3.92
N ALA A 49 -11.98 19.36 3.62
CA ALA A 49 -13.30 19.99 3.64
C ALA A 49 -13.81 20.47 5.02
N VAL A 50 -13.10 20.12 6.10
CA VAL A 50 -13.47 20.47 7.48
C VAL A 50 -12.60 21.62 8.01
N CYS A 51 -11.28 21.50 7.91
CA CYS A 51 -10.33 22.49 8.45
C CYS A 51 -9.74 23.43 7.40
N THR A 52 -9.97 23.20 6.09
CA THR A 52 -9.41 23.96 4.97
C THR A 52 -7.88 23.96 4.88
N GLU A 53 -7.20 23.08 5.61
CA GLU A 53 -5.75 22.86 5.52
C GLU A 53 -5.41 21.77 4.49
N GLY A 54 -4.18 21.79 3.98
CA GLY A 54 -3.70 20.84 2.97
C GLY A 54 -3.69 19.38 3.43
N LEU A 55 -4.01 18.47 2.51
CA LEU A 55 -4.07 17.02 2.71
C LEU A 55 -2.69 16.37 2.58
N ASP A 56 -1.85 16.57 3.59
CA ASP A 56 -0.48 16.05 3.64
C ASP A 56 -0.39 14.72 4.42
N PRO A 57 -0.18 13.56 3.73
CA PRO A 57 -0.11 12.24 4.37
C PRO A 57 1.17 12.00 5.19
N GLU A 58 2.17 12.89 5.07
CA GLU A 58 3.37 12.87 5.92
C GLU A 58 3.08 13.49 7.28
N LYS A 59 2.20 14.51 7.31
CA LYS A 59 1.85 15.23 8.54
C LYS A 59 0.69 14.64 9.30
N ARG A 60 -0.36 14.18 8.60
CA ARG A 60 -1.62 13.73 9.22
C ARG A 60 -2.16 12.48 8.55
N VAL A 61 -2.91 11.67 9.32
CA VAL A 61 -3.61 10.51 8.78
C VAL A 61 -4.80 10.98 7.95
N ILE A 62 -4.91 10.45 6.73
CA ILE A 62 -5.94 10.83 5.76
C ILE A 62 -6.84 9.63 5.48
N LEU A 63 -8.11 9.77 5.86
CA LEU A 63 -9.15 8.81 5.54
C LEU A 63 -9.88 9.22 4.26
N HIS A 64 -10.64 8.29 3.68
CA HIS A 64 -11.47 8.57 2.51
C HIS A 64 -12.88 8.02 2.65
N CYS A 65 -13.84 8.73 2.07
CA CYS A 65 -15.23 8.30 2.05
C CYS A 65 -15.40 7.10 1.12
N LYS A 66 -15.98 6.01 1.60
CA LYS A 66 -16.26 4.83 0.76
C LYS A 66 -17.36 5.06 -0.29
N ALA A 67 -18.19 6.08 -0.11
CA ALA A 67 -19.24 6.45 -1.06
C ALA A 67 -18.75 7.42 -2.15
N CYS A 68 -18.17 8.57 -1.78
CA CYS A 68 -17.77 9.60 -2.76
C CYS A 68 -16.26 9.68 -3.05
N GLY A 69 -15.44 8.97 -2.27
CA GLY A 69 -14.00 8.88 -2.49
C GLY A 69 -13.16 10.05 -2.02
N LYS A 70 -13.77 11.14 -1.53
CA LYS A 70 -13.02 12.32 -1.08
C LYS A 70 -12.25 12.04 0.20
N ASN A 71 -11.09 12.69 0.31
CA ASN A 71 -10.12 12.54 1.37
C ASN A 71 -10.34 13.60 2.47
N ILE A 72 -10.18 13.23 3.73
CA ILE A 72 -10.38 14.08 4.92
C ILE A 72 -9.39 13.62 5.99
N HIS A 73 -8.81 14.54 6.76
CA HIS A 73 -7.99 14.17 7.92
C HIS A 73 -8.80 13.34 8.93
N GLU A 74 -8.17 12.34 9.53
CA GLU A 74 -8.80 11.46 10.54
C GLU A 74 -9.38 12.27 11.71
N GLU A 75 -8.58 13.13 12.33
CA GLU A 75 -9.01 14.01 13.43
C GLU A 75 -10.21 14.89 13.04
N CYS A 76 -10.22 15.41 11.80
CA CYS A 76 -11.26 16.30 11.32
C CYS A 76 -12.58 15.58 11.12
N ILE A 77 -12.54 14.35 10.58
CA ILE A 77 -13.75 13.56 10.39
C ILE A 77 -14.29 13.01 11.72
N GLU A 78 -13.41 12.70 12.68
CA GLU A 78 -13.80 12.31 14.03
C GLU A 78 -14.49 13.47 14.77
N ASP A 79 -13.96 14.69 14.67
CA ASP A 79 -14.60 15.88 15.25
C ASP A 79 -15.94 16.19 14.58
N TRP A 80 -16.02 16.03 13.26
CA TRP A 80 -17.28 16.15 12.52
C TRP A 80 -18.34 15.15 13.01
N TRP A 81 -17.95 13.92 13.36
CA TRP A 81 -18.87 12.91 13.88
C TRP A 81 -19.37 13.18 15.30
N LYS A 82 -18.64 13.96 16.11
CA LYS A 82 -19.11 14.36 17.45
C LYS A 82 -20.33 15.28 17.38
N THR A 83 -20.48 16.02 16.28
CA THR A 83 -21.54 17.04 16.10
C THR A 83 -22.62 16.63 15.09
N THR A 84 -22.46 15.50 14.39
CA THR A 84 -23.35 15.06 13.32
C THR A 84 -23.65 13.55 13.36
N ALA A 85 -24.57 13.08 12.52
CA ALA A 85 -25.01 11.68 12.44
C ALA A 85 -23.99 10.72 11.77
N LYS A 86 -22.69 10.86 12.05
CA LYS A 86 -21.60 10.08 11.41
C LYS A 86 -21.71 10.04 9.89
N THR A 87 -21.71 11.21 9.24
CA THR A 87 -21.86 11.35 7.78
C THR A 87 -20.65 12.02 7.14
N CYS A 88 -20.48 11.83 5.83
CA CYS A 88 -19.48 12.55 5.04
C CYS A 88 -19.84 14.04 4.91
N PRO A 89 -18.93 14.98 5.23
CA PRO A 89 -19.14 16.41 5.02
C PRO A 89 -19.47 16.77 3.55
N MET A 90 -18.99 15.95 2.61
CA MET A 90 -19.07 16.24 1.18
C MET A 90 -20.30 15.67 0.50
N CYS A 91 -20.70 14.44 0.82
CA CYS A 91 -21.83 13.76 0.17
C CYS A 91 -22.95 13.34 1.12
N ARG A 92 -22.78 13.57 2.43
CA ARG A 92 -23.72 13.18 3.51
C ARG A 92 -24.05 11.69 3.62
N ALA A 93 -23.40 10.83 2.83
CA ALA A 93 -23.49 9.39 3.01
C ALA A 93 -23.00 9.01 4.42
N LYS A 94 -23.58 7.96 4.99
CA LYS A 94 -23.14 7.41 6.27
C LYS A 94 -21.67 7.02 6.16
N TRP A 95 -20.90 7.37 7.19
CA TRP A 95 -19.49 7.05 7.29
C TRP A 95 -19.26 6.32 8.60
N THR A 96 -19.10 5.01 8.51
CA THR A 96 -18.85 4.14 9.65
C THR A 96 -17.37 3.94 9.86
N LYS A 97 -16.88 4.14 11.09
CA LYS A 97 -15.49 3.90 11.47
C LYS A 97 -15.16 2.41 11.38
N GLU A 98 -16.16 1.58 11.63
CA GLU A 98 -16.10 0.13 11.54
C GLU A 98 -15.67 -0.36 10.15
N GLU A 99 -16.05 0.34 9.08
CA GLU A 99 -15.62 -0.01 7.71
C GLU A 99 -14.19 0.45 7.39
N GLN A 100 -13.66 1.41 8.15
CA GLN A 100 -12.29 1.92 7.97
C GLN A 100 -11.28 1.04 8.72
N ASP A 101 -11.65 0.51 9.88
CA ASP A 101 -10.78 -0.30 10.75
C ASP A 101 -10.72 -1.79 10.37
N VAL A 102 -11.50 -2.24 9.38
CA VAL A 102 -11.38 -3.60 8.86
C VAL A 102 -10.06 -3.76 8.12
N MET A 103 -9.18 -4.60 8.67
CA MET A 103 -7.96 -5.06 8.00
C MET A 103 -8.35 -5.80 6.72
N GLN A 104 -8.03 -5.21 5.57
CA GLN A 104 -8.32 -5.81 4.28
C GLN A 104 -7.34 -6.95 4.01
N THR A 105 -7.83 -8.02 3.37
CA THR A 105 -7.01 -9.17 2.98
C THR A 105 -7.03 -9.34 1.46
N ALA A 106 -5.86 -9.57 0.85
CA ALA A 106 -5.74 -9.96 -0.55
C ALA A 106 -4.91 -11.25 -0.68
N GLN A 107 -5.15 -12.02 -1.74
CA GLN A 107 -4.51 -13.31 -1.99
C GLN A 107 -3.71 -13.28 -3.29
N PHE A 108 -2.50 -13.82 -3.24
CA PHE A 108 -1.57 -13.97 -4.36
C PHE A 108 -0.96 -15.37 -4.36
N PRO A 109 -1.77 -16.42 -4.64
CA PRO A 109 -1.33 -17.81 -4.58
C PRO A 109 -0.20 -18.16 -5.54
N GLU A 110 -0.06 -17.42 -6.64
CA GLU A 110 0.94 -17.63 -7.70
C GLU A 110 2.31 -16.98 -7.40
N LEU A 111 2.38 -16.08 -6.41
CA LEU A 111 3.59 -15.35 -6.10
C LEU A 111 4.45 -16.09 -5.07
N ASP A 112 5.76 -15.97 -5.23
CA ASP A 112 6.73 -16.54 -4.29
C ASP A 112 6.84 -15.66 -3.02
N PRO A 113 6.68 -16.23 -1.81
CA PRO A 113 6.73 -15.46 -0.56
C PRO A 113 8.07 -14.76 -0.31
N THR A 114 9.20 -15.36 -0.70
CA THR A 114 10.52 -14.77 -0.50
C THR A 114 10.71 -13.57 -1.42
N ALA A 115 10.34 -13.73 -2.70
CA ALA A 115 10.33 -12.62 -3.65
C ALA A 115 9.38 -11.49 -3.25
N PHE A 116 8.23 -11.82 -2.65
CA PHE A 116 7.31 -10.80 -2.14
C PHE A 116 7.88 -10.05 -0.92
N ASN A 117 8.57 -10.76 -0.01
CA ASN A 117 9.26 -10.12 1.10
C ASN A 117 10.37 -9.17 0.62
N LEU A 118 11.04 -9.49 -0.49
CA LEU A 118 11.99 -8.58 -1.13
C LEU A 118 11.32 -7.28 -1.58
N TYR A 119 10.15 -7.38 -2.22
CA TYR A 119 9.34 -6.22 -2.58
C TYR A 119 8.93 -5.39 -1.34
N VAL A 120 8.50 -6.05 -0.26
CA VAL A 120 8.12 -5.37 0.99
C VAL A 120 9.30 -4.62 1.59
N ARG A 121 10.48 -5.22 1.62
CA ARG A 121 11.71 -4.56 2.10
C ARG A 121 12.05 -3.34 1.25
N TRP A 122 12.01 -3.49 -0.08
CA TRP A 122 12.28 -2.42 -1.02
C TRP A 122 11.34 -1.21 -0.83
N VAL A 123 10.02 -1.46 -0.75
CA VAL A 123 9.02 -0.39 -0.52
C VAL A 123 9.22 0.32 0.82
N ASN A 124 9.56 -0.42 1.88
CA ASN A 124 9.68 0.16 3.23
C ASN A 124 10.99 0.93 3.45
N GLN A 125 12.09 0.52 2.82
CA GLN A 125 13.40 1.11 3.06
C GLN A 125 13.83 2.09 1.97
N ASP A 126 13.11 2.17 0.85
CA ASP A 126 13.52 2.90 -0.37
C ASP A 126 14.98 2.60 -0.73
N ALA A 127 15.43 1.39 -0.40
CA ALA A 127 16.83 1.00 -0.40
C ALA A 127 17.13 0.07 -1.57
N ALA A 128 18.36 0.16 -2.07
CA ALA A 128 18.94 -0.82 -2.97
C ALA A 128 18.80 -2.24 -2.36
N PHE A 129 18.72 -3.24 -3.22
CA PHE A 129 18.75 -4.65 -2.82
C PHE A 129 19.98 -4.86 -1.93
N GLN A 130 19.78 -5.04 -0.61
CA GLN A 130 20.89 -5.20 0.33
C GLN A 130 21.75 -6.41 -0.06
N GLU A 131 23.02 -6.36 0.34
CA GLU A 131 24.06 -7.37 0.06
C GLU A 131 23.55 -8.80 0.30
N TRP A 132 23.77 -9.63 -0.71
CA TRP A 132 23.44 -11.03 -0.72
C TRP A 132 24.37 -11.79 0.24
N ASP A 133 23.82 -12.66 1.09
CA ASP A 133 24.63 -13.49 1.97
C ASP A 133 25.27 -14.63 1.17
N GLU A 134 26.51 -14.43 0.73
CA GLU A 134 27.30 -15.37 -0.08
C GLU A 134 27.52 -16.75 0.58
N LYS A 135 27.16 -16.91 1.87
CA LYS A 135 27.50 -18.12 2.65
C LYS A 135 26.53 -19.28 2.49
N GLU A 136 25.32 -19.07 1.95
CA GLU A 136 24.29 -20.13 1.94
C GLU A 136 23.61 -20.38 0.58
N GLU A 137 23.80 -19.54 -0.44
CA GLU A 137 23.06 -19.61 -1.72
C GLU A 137 23.96 -19.49 -2.96
N THR A 138 23.59 -20.17 -4.07
CA THR A 138 24.34 -20.15 -5.34
C THR A 138 23.94 -18.97 -6.22
N ILE A 139 24.80 -18.57 -7.18
CA ILE A 139 24.51 -17.51 -8.18
C ILE A 139 23.13 -17.74 -8.86
N ASP A 140 22.81 -18.99 -9.20
CA ASP A 140 21.54 -19.37 -9.83
C ASP A 140 20.32 -19.09 -8.93
N ASP A 141 20.48 -19.18 -7.59
CA ASP A 141 19.39 -18.96 -6.64
C ASP A 141 18.98 -17.48 -6.56
N ARG A 142 19.92 -16.51 -6.61
CA ARG A 142 19.53 -15.08 -6.71
C ARG A 142 18.96 -14.74 -8.05
N VAL A 143 19.54 -15.22 -9.15
CA VAL A 143 18.99 -14.92 -10.47
C VAL A 143 17.54 -15.39 -10.52
N LEU A 144 17.26 -16.60 -10.01
CA LEU A 144 15.89 -17.10 -9.87
C LEU A 144 15.02 -16.24 -8.94
N LEU A 145 15.54 -15.81 -7.79
CA LEU A 145 14.84 -14.92 -6.87
C LEU A 145 14.51 -13.56 -7.53
N LEU A 146 15.44 -12.98 -8.29
CA LEU A 146 15.24 -11.73 -9.01
C LEU A 146 14.17 -11.89 -10.11
N PHE A 147 14.16 -12.99 -10.86
CA PHE A 147 13.07 -13.27 -11.82
C PHE A 147 11.70 -13.41 -11.14
N LYS A 148 11.66 -14.09 -9.98
CA LYS A 148 10.43 -14.17 -9.16
C LYS A 148 10.02 -12.79 -8.63
N ALA A 149 10.97 -11.96 -8.21
CA ALA A 149 10.72 -10.58 -7.76
C ALA A 149 10.20 -9.70 -8.90
N TYR A 150 10.75 -9.86 -10.11
CA TYR A 150 10.23 -9.18 -11.30
C TYR A 150 8.76 -9.52 -11.55
N SER A 151 8.40 -10.80 -11.36
CA SER A 151 7.01 -11.28 -11.48
C SER A 151 6.09 -10.67 -10.41
N VAL A 152 6.60 -10.43 -9.18
CA VAL A 152 5.87 -9.66 -8.14
C VAL A 152 5.61 -8.24 -8.62
N GLY A 153 6.62 -7.55 -9.14
CA GLY A 153 6.48 -6.20 -9.68
C GLY A 153 5.46 -6.11 -10.82
N ASP A 154 5.46 -7.10 -11.72
CA ASP A 154 4.49 -7.21 -12.82
C ASP A 154 3.06 -7.37 -12.29
N LYS A 155 2.86 -8.33 -11.38
CA LYS A 155 1.55 -8.59 -10.79
C LYS A 155 1.00 -7.41 -10.03
N LEU A 156 1.87 -6.69 -9.31
CA LEU A 156 1.52 -5.52 -8.53
C LEU A 156 1.45 -4.23 -9.37
N VAL A 157 1.89 -4.27 -10.63
CA VAL A 157 1.95 -3.12 -11.53
C VAL A 157 2.75 -1.98 -10.88
N ASP A 158 3.93 -2.33 -10.37
CA ASP A 158 4.91 -1.39 -9.81
C ASP A 158 6.15 -1.35 -10.72
N CYS A 159 6.14 -0.43 -11.70
CA CYS A 159 7.21 -0.30 -12.68
C CYS A 159 8.54 0.14 -12.06
N SER A 160 8.50 0.87 -10.95
CA SER A 160 9.72 1.33 -10.27
C SER A 160 10.45 0.16 -9.64
N PHE A 161 9.71 -0.74 -8.99
CA PHE A 161 10.28 -1.98 -8.48
C PHE A 161 10.78 -2.88 -9.61
N GLN A 162 10.00 -3.08 -10.68
CA GLN A 162 10.43 -3.87 -11.83
C GLN A 162 11.75 -3.36 -12.43
N THR A 163 11.87 -2.04 -12.60
CA THR A 163 13.09 -1.40 -13.13
C THR A 163 14.27 -1.65 -12.20
N ALA A 164 14.07 -1.52 -10.89
CA ALA A 164 15.11 -1.78 -9.90
C ALA A 164 15.58 -3.24 -9.93
N VAL A 165 14.65 -4.21 -10.02
CA VAL A 165 14.98 -5.64 -10.17
C VAL A 165 15.74 -5.89 -11.47
N GLN A 166 15.31 -5.30 -12.59
CA GLN A 166 15.97 -5.46 -13.89
C GLN A 166 17.41 -4.96 -13.87
N MET A 167 17.68 -3.83 -13.20
CA MET A 167 19.05 -3.33 -13.06
C MET A 167 19.94 -4.35 -12.34
N GLN A 168 19.45 -5.00 -11.29
CA GLN A 168 20.21 -6.05 -10.60
C GLN A 168 20.47 -7.28 -11.48
N ILE A 169 19.49 -7.70 -12.28
CA ILE A 169 19.65 -8.84 -13.21
C ILE A 169 20.71 -8.55 -14.29
N ILE A 170 20.84 -7.29 -14.72
CA ILE A 170 21.82 -6.90 -15.75
C ILE A 170 23.23 -6.77 -15.15
N GLU A 171 23.33 -6.43 -13.86
CA GLU A 171 24.60 -6.24 -13.15
C GLU A 171 25.22 -7.54 -12.63
N ASP A 172 24.42 -8.61 -12.47
CA ASP A 172 24.84 -9.97 -12.10
C ASP A 172 25.33 -10.82 -13.30
#